data_AF-A0A1G4IC89-F1
#
_entry.id   AF-A0A1G4IC89-F1
#
_cell.length_a   1.000
_cell.length_b   1.000
_cell.length_c   1.000
_cell.angle_alpha   90.00
_cell.angle_beta   90.00
_cell.angle_gamma   90.00
#
_symmetry.space_group_name_H-M   'P 1'
#
loop_
_entity.id
_entity.type
_entity.pdbx_description
1 polymer ?
#
loop_
_entity_poly.entity_id
_entity_poly.type
_entity_poly.pdbx_seq_one_letter_code
_entity_poly.pdbx_strand_id
1 'polypeptide(L)'
;MSMSAILCTLVCYTCELSLPDPTALIGEVDCIDEMMLLVAPGKRDQTDMLRRVALLRRHLSALNRKLQEKAKLISEVTGPAMRTTFVSRELHLGYMYREALEGLSQVLSRLECAQDTLDHANLNFMYAITMRMSQTSAGCDRQVMIVNKIATICLPAILVASLFGMNCKVQWVADDCDSLYPFWTIVALMIVWMAALLFQPVRDLIREKGG
;
A
#
# COMPACT_ATOMS: atom_id res chain seq x y z
N MET A 1 -19.87 13.97 -54.58
CA MET A 1 -19.84 13.31 -53.26
C MET A 1 -21.18 13.55 -52.59
N SER A 2 -21.88 12.49 -52.19
CA SER A 2 -23.09 12.55 -51.38
C SER A 2 -22.76 13.10 -49.99
N MET A 3 -23.67 13.87 -49.39
CA MET A 3 -23.45 14.51 -48.07
C MET A 3 -23.15 13.48 -46.95
N SER A 4 -23.62 12.24 -47.11
CA SER A 4 -23.32 11.09 -46.25
C SER A 4 -21.86 10.66 -46.31
N ALA A 5 -21.27 10.64 -47.51
CA ALA A 5 -19.85 10.33 -47.72
C ALA A 5 -18.94 11.35 -47.01
N ILE A 6 -19.28 12.65 -47.09
CA ILE A 6 -18.53 13.72 -46.43
C ILE A 6 -18.62 13.59 -44.90
N LEU A 7 -19.79 13.23 -44.38
CA LEU A 7 -19.99 13.06 -42.93
C LEU A 7 -19.20 11.85 -42.41
N CYS A 8 -19.21 10.73 -43.16
CA CYS A 8 -18.43 9.55 -42.81
C CYS A 8 -16.93 9.82 -42.82
N THR A 9 -16.40 10.47 -43.86
CA THR A 9 -14.96 10.80 -43.91
C THR A 9 -14.58 11.76 -42.79
N LEU A 10 -15.42 12.74 -42.47
CA LEU A 10 -15.20 13.63 -41.32
C LEU A 10 -15.17 12.86 -39.99
N VAL A 11 -16.11 11.95 -39.76
CA VAL A 11 -16.17 11.15 -38.53
C VAL A 11 -14.97 10.20 -38.43
N CYS A 12 -14.62 9.51 -39.50
CA CYS A 12 -13.45 8.62 -39.53
C CYS A 12 -12.17 9.42 -39.31
N TYR A 13 -11.98 10.53 -40.03
CA TYR A 13 -10.81 11.40 -39.88
C TYR A 13 -10.70 12.01 -38.47
N THR A 14 -11.82 12.44 -37.87
CA THR A 14 -11.81 12.95 -36.49
C THR A 14 -11.53 11.85 -35.47
N CYS A 15 -11.92 10.60 -35.74
CA CYS A 15 -11.56 9.46 -34.90
C CYS A 15 -10.07 9.10 -35.04
N GLU A 16 -9.54 9.11 -36.26
CA GLU A 16 -8.12 8.87 -36.53
C GLU A 16 -7.22 9.93 -35.91
N LEU A 17 -7.56 11.22 -36.06
CA LEU A 17 -6.88 12.33 -35.38
C LEU A 17 -6.95 12.25 -33.85
N SER A 18 -7.98 11.59 -33.33
CA SER A 18 -8.20 11.45 -31.89
C SER A 18 -7.54 10.20 -31.31
N LEU A 19 -6.98 9.28 -32.12
CA LEU A 19 -6.20 8.14 -31.64
C LEU A 19 -4.88 8.69 -31.10
N PRO A 20 -4.72 8.81 -29.76
CA PRO A 20 -3.44 9.17 -29.22
C PRO A 20 -2.52 7.96 -29.38
N ASP A 21 -1.24 8.18 -29.71
CA ASP A 21 -0.26 7.11 -29.71
C ASP A 21 -0.19 6.48 -28.31
N PRO A 22 -0.73 5.25 -28.11
CA PRO A 22 -0.77 4.64 -26.79
C PRO A 22 0.64 4.24 -26.34
N THR A 23 1.59 4.15 -27.28
CA THR A 23 2.97 3.70 -27.08
C THR A 23 3.73 4.52 -26.04
N ALA A 24 3.56 5.85 -26.03
CA ALA A 24 4.22 6.71 -25.05
C ALA A 24 3.70 6.41 -23.63
N LEU A 25 2.38 6.25 -23.50
CA LEU A 25 1.73 5.98 -22.22
C LEU A 25 2.01 4.56 -21.71
N ILE A 26 2.08 3.58 -22.61
CA ILE A 26 2.50 2.21 -22.30
C ILE A 26 3.95 2.21 -21.82
N GLY A 27 4.85 2.92 -22.50
CA GLY A 27 6.24 3.05 -22.06
C GLY A 27 6.38 3.71 -20.68
N GLU A 28 5.53 4.69 -20.35
CA GLU A 28 5.47 5.24 -18.99
C GLU A 28 4.99 4.22 -17.95
N VAL A 29 4.00 3.37 -18.29
CA VAL A 29 3.54 2.28 -17.41
C VAL A 29 4.68 1.30 -17.14
N ASP A 30 5.37 0.85 -18.19
CA ASP A 30 6.49 -0.09 -18.07
C ASP A 30 7.64 0.49 -17.22
N CYS A 31 7.95 1.78 -17.39
CA CYS A 31 8.94 2.47 -16.57
C CYS A 31 8.55 2.52 -15.08
N ILE A 32 7.26 2.71 -14.77
CA ILE A 32 6.77 2.69 -13.38
C ILE A 32 6.83 1.28 -12.80
N ASP A 33 6.48 0.25 -13.57
CA ASP A 33 6.56 -1.14 -13.12
C ASP A 33 8.01 -1.53 -12.77
N GLU A 34 8.96 -1.25 -13.66
CA GLU A 34 10.38 -1.47 -13.39
C GLU A 34 10.87 -0.71 -12.14
N MET A 35 10.45 0.56 -11.99
CA MET A 35 10.81 1.35 -10.82
C MET A 35 10.24 0.75 -9.54
N MET A 36 8.97 0.29 -9.54
CA MET A 36 8.35 -0.36 -8.39
C MET A 36 9.04 -1.67 -7.98
N LEU A 37 9.51 -2.45 -8.96
CA LEU A 37 10.25 -3.69 -8.71
C LEU A 37 11.60 -3.44 -8.01
N LEU A 38 12.26 -2.31 -8.32
CA LEU A 38 13.60 -1.97 -7.83
C LEU A 38 13.60 -1.16 -6.53
N VAL A 39 12.47 -0.59 -6.10
CA VAL A 39 12.44 0.30 -4.94
C VAL A 39 12.68 -0.47 -3.63
N ALA A 40 13.87 -0.25 -3.06
CA ALA A 40 14.06 -0.30 -1.62
C ALA A 40 13.44 0.98 -1.01
N PRO A 41 12.32 0.90 -0.28
CA PRO A 41 11.51 2.09 -0.03
C PRO A 41 12.11 2.95 1.09
N GLY A 42 12.54 4.16 0.74
CA GLY A 42 12.54 5.29 1.66
C GLY A 42 11.13 5.88 1.79
N LYS A 43 10.79 6.47 2.96
CA LYS A 43 9.43 7.01 3.22
C LYS A 43 8.98 8.08 2.22
N ARG A 44 9.90 8.91 1.71
CA ARG A 44 9.59 9.99 0.74
C ARG A 44 9.36 9.44 -0.67
N ASP A 45 10.20 8.49 -1.10
CA ASP A 45 10.12 7.90 -2.43
C ASP A 45 8.82 7.09 -2.61
N GLN A 46 8.36 6.40 -1.57
CA GLN A 46 7.08 5.70 -1.59
C GLN A 46 5.90 6.64 -1.91
N THR A 47 5.84 7.82 -1.27
CA THR A 47 4.74 8.77 -1.49
C THR A 47 4.77 9.41 -2.87
N ASP A 48 5.96 9.69 -3.42
CA ASP A 48 6.08 10.21 -4.78
C ASP A 48 5.71 9.14 -5.82
N MET A 49 6.15 7.89 -5.62
CA MET A 49 5.77 6.75 -6.46
C MET A 49 4.26 6.54 -6.51
N LEU A 50 3.59 6.48 -5.35
CA LEU A 50 2.14 6.34 -5.28
C LEU A 50 1.41 7.52 -5.96
N ARG A 51 1.97 8.74 -5.88
CA ARG A 51 1.42 9.90 -6.57
C ARG A 51 1.53 9.77 -8.08
N ARG A 52 2.68 9.34 -8.61
CA ARG A 52 2.89 9.12 -10.05
C ARG A 52 1.93 8.06 -10.59
N VAL A 53 1.76 6.95 -9.87
CA VAL A 53 0.80 5.89 -10.21
C VAL A 53 -0.63 6.41 -10.24
N ALA A 54 -1.02 7.20 -9.24
CA ALA A 54 -2.37 7.78 -9.19
C ALA A 54 -2.62 8.74 -10.36
N LEU A 55 -1.63 9.54 -10.75
CA LEU A 55 -1.73 10.42 -11.92
C LEU A 55 -1.84 9.61 -13.22
N LEU A 56 -0.98 8.61 -13.40
CA LEU A 56 -0.98 7.77 -14.59
C LEU A 56 -2.30 7.00 -14.72
N ARG A 57 -2.78 6.37 -13.65
CA ARG A 57 -4.08 5.69 -13.61
C ARG A 57 -5.24 6.62 -13.99
N ARG A 58 -5.24 7.87 -13.50
CA ARG A 58 -6.24 8.88 -13.88
C ARG A 58 -6.15 9.24 -15.36
N HIS A 59 -4.94 9.40 -15.90
CA HIS A 59 -4.73 9.67 -17.32
C HIS A 59 -5.22 8.51 -18.20
N LEU A 60 -4.83 7.26 -17.89
CA LEU A 60 -5.32 6.06 -18.60
C LEU A 60 -6.85 5.97 -18.54
N SER A 61 -7.44 6.16 -17.36
CA SER A 61 -8.90 6.07 -17.16
C SER A 61 -9.66 7.14 -17.95
N ALA A 62 -9.15 8.38 -17.95
CA ALA A 62 -9.74 9.48 -18.70
C ALA A 62 -9.66 9.25 -20.22
N LEU A 63 -8.55 8.67 -20.69
CA LEU A 63 -8.36 8.35 -22.10
C LEU A 63 -9.23 7.15 -22.53
N ASN A 64 -9.24 6.07 -21.75
CA ASN A 64 -10.11 4.91 -21.95
C ASN A 64 -11.57 5.34 -22.08
N ARG A 65 -12.05 6.19 -21.17
CA ARG A 65 -13.44 6.69 -21.20
C ARG A 65 -13.75 7.48 -22.48
N LYS A 66 -12.86 8.39 -22.90
CA LYS A 66 -13.04 9.18 -24.14
C LYS A 66 -13.10 8.28 -25.38
N LEU A 67 -12.24 7.26 -25.45
CA LEU A 67 -12.21 6.30 -26.55
C LEU A 67 -13.45 5.41 -26.56
N GLN A 68 -13.90 4.93 -25.40
CA GLN A 68 -15.13 4.15 -25.26
C GLN A 68 -16.37 4.94 -25.69
N GLU A 69 -16.47 6.22 -25.33
CA GLU A 69 -17.57 7.08 -25.76
C GLU A 69 -17.61 7.20 -27.30
N LYS A 70 -16.45 7.41 -27.95
CA LYS A 70 -16.36 7.45 -29.43
C LYS A 70 -16.70 6.11 -30.07
N ALA A 71 -16.19 5.01 -29.53
CA ALA A 71 -16.49 3.66 -30.03
C ALA A 71 -17.99 3.35 -29.93
N LYS A 72 -18.65 3.73 -28.83
CA LYS A 72 -20.10 3.60 -28.67
C LYS A 72 -20.86 4.39 -29.74
N LEU A 73 -20.48 5.64 -29.99
CA LEU A 73 -21.12 6.46 -31.03
C LEU A 73 -21.01 5.81 -32.43
N ILE A 74 -19.82 5.31 -32.80
CA ILE A 74 -19.65 4.62 -34.10
C ILE A 74 -20.44 3.31 -34.14
N SER A 75 -20.49 2.57 -33.02
CA SER A 75 -21.27 1.33 -32.92
C SER A 75 -22.77 1.58 -33.10
N GLU A 76 -23.30 2.69 -32.57
CA GLU A 76 -24.70 3.09 -32.75
C GLU A 76 -24.98 3.52 -34.19
N VAL A 77 -24.06 4.27 -34.82
CA VAL A 77 -24.15 4.67 -36.24
C VAL A 77 -24.10 3.47 -37.19
N THR A 78 -23.39 2.41 -36.81
CA THR A 78 -23.30 1.15 -37.57
C THR A 78 -24.45 0.18 -37.24
N GLY A 79 -25.21 0.48 -36.19
CA GLY A 79 -26.29 -0.36 -35.68
C GLY A 79 -27.47 -0.49 -36.65
N PRO A 80 -28.26 -1.58 -36.53
CA PRO A 80 -29.36 -1.87 -37.45
C PRO A 80 -30.44 -0.78 -37.48
N ALA A 81 -30.62 -0.04 -36.38
CA ALA A 81 -31.57 1.08 -36.30
C ALA A 81 -31.19 2.28 -37.19
N MET A 82 -29.89 2.48 -37.45
CA MET A 82 -29.39 3.61 -38.23
C MET A 82 -29.24 3.29 -39.72
N ARG A 83 -29.35 2.02 -40.12
CA ARG A 83 -29.20 1.55 -41.53
C ARG A 83 -30.28 2.07 -42.48
N THR A 84 -31.42 2.51 -41.95
CA THR A 84 -32.49 3.15 -42.73
C THR A 84 -32.26 4.65 -42.89
N THR A 85 -31.32 5.23 -42.14
CA THR A 85 -31.00 6.65 -42.13
C THR A 85 -29.97 6.99 -43.20
N PHE A 86 -29.98 8.24 -43.67
CA PHE A 86 -29.05 8.78 -44.67
C PHE A 86 -27.57 8.53 -44.36
N VAL A 87 -27.21 8.36 -43.08
CA VAL A 87 -25.84 8.19 -42.59
C VAL A 87 -25.27 6.78 -42.81
N SER A 88 -26.09 5.73 -42.96
CA SER A 88 -25.60 4.34 -43.01
C SER A 88 -26.30 3.49 -44.09
N ARG A 89 -26.90 4.15 -45.08
CA ARG A 89 -27.69 3.52 -46.15
C ARG A 89 -26.81 2.82 -47.20
N GLU A 90 -25.58 3.29 -47.39
CA GLU A 90 -24.63 2.77 -48.38
C GLU A 90 -23.69 1.74 -47.74
N LEU A 91 -23.52 0.57 -48.39
CA LEU A 91 -22.70 -0.54 -47.89
C LEU A 91 -21.23 -0.14 -47.66
N HIS A 92 -20.67 0.67 -48.56
CA HIS A 92 -19.29 1.14 -48.47
C HIS A 92 -19.05 2.03 -47.25
N LEU A 93 -20.04 2.84 -46.88
CA LEU A 93 -19.98 3.73 -45.72
C LEU A 93 -19.93 2.94 -44.41
N GLY A 94 -20.70 1.86 -44.34
CA GLY A 94 -20.66 0.93 -43.20
C GLY A 94 -19.31 0.22 -43.03
N TYR A 95 -18.59 -0.04 -44.12
CA TYR A 95 -17.24 -0.59 -44.06
C TYR A 95 -16.25 0.40 -43.41
N MET A 96 -16.27 1.67 -43.83
CA MET A 96 -15.39 2.71 -43.27
C MET A 96 -15.62 2.93 -41.76
N TYR A 97 -16.89 2.97 -41.32
CA TYR A 97 -17.21 3.05 -39.90
C TYR A 97 -16.73 1.83 -39.11
N ARG A 98 -16.83 0.64 -39.70
CA ARG A 98 -16.38 -0.60 -39.07
C ARG A 98 -14.86 -0.63 -38.92
N GLU A 99 -14.12 -0.21 -39.94
CA GLU A 99 -12.67 -0.12 -39.89
C GLU A 99 -12.21 0.89 -38.81
N ALA A 100 -12.85 2.05 -38.73
CA ALA A 100 -12.60 3.03 -37.67
C ALA A 100 -12.92 2.47 -36.26
N LEU A 101 -14.00 1.70 -36.12
CA LEU A 101 -14.37 1.04 -34.86
C LEU A 101 -13.33 -0.03 -34.47
N GLU A 102 -12.89 -0.84 -35.42
CA GLU A 102 -11.86 -1.86 -35.22
C GLU A 102 -10.55 -1.20 -34.75
N GLY A 103 -10.10 -0.12 -35.40
CA GLY A 103 -8.93 0.66 -34.96
C GLY A 103 -9.07 1.22 -33.54
N LEU A 104 -10.22 1.83 -33.20
CA LEU A 104 -10.50 2.34 -31.85
C LEU A 104 -10.50 1.22 -30.80
N SER A 105 -11.14 0.09 -31.09
CA SER A 105 -11.19 -1.06 -30.18
C SER A 105 -9.82 -1.68 -29.94
N GLN A 106 -8.95 -1.69 -30.94
CA GLN A 106 -7.57 -2.14 -30.80
C GLN A 106 -6.78 -1.24 -29.84
N VAL A 107 -6.88 0.08 -29.99
CA VAL A 107 -6.20 1.03 -29.09
C VAL A 107 -6.78 0.95 -27.67
N LEU A 108 -8.10 0.80 -27.54
CA LEU A 108 -8.76 0.61 -26.26
C LEU A 108 -8.24 -0.64 -25.54
N SER A 109 -8.16 -1.79 -26.23
CA SER A 109 -7.67 -3.04 -25.66
C SER A 109 -6.22 -2.93 -25.18
N ARG A 110 -5.36 -2.21 -25.91
CA ARG A 110 -3.97 -1.95 -25.49
C ARG A 110 -3.93 -1.11 -24.21
N LEU A 111 -4.79 -0.11 -24.12
CA LEU A 111 -4.86 0.79 -22.98
C LEU A 111 -5.43 0.10 -21.73
N GLU A 112 -6.40 -0.80 -21.89
CA GLU A 112 -6.91 -1.68 -20.83
C GLU A 112 -5.80 -2.62 -20.33
N CYS A 113 -5.04 -3.26 -21.21
CA CYS A 113 -3.90 -4.10 -20.83
C CYS A 113 -2.83 -3.32 -20.05
N ALA A 114 -2.53 -2.08 -20.46
CA ALA A 114 -1.61 -1.21 -19.74
C ALA A 114 -2.16 -0.82 -18.35
N GLN A 115 -3.47 -0.59 -18.25
CA GLN A 115 -4.12 -0.28 -16.98
C GLN A 115 -4.05 -1.47 -16.01
N ASP A 116 -4.31 -2.69 -16.49
CA ASP A 116 -4.22 -3.91 -15.69
C ASP A 116 -2.78 -4.14 -15.21
N THR A 117 -1.79 -3.92 -16.08
CA THR A 117 -0.36 -4.02 -15.73
C THR A 117 0.01 -3.04 -14.61
N LEU A 118 -0.43 -1.78 -14.72
CA LEU A 118 -0.20 -0.76 -13.68
C LEU A 118 -0.88 -1.12 -12.35
N ASP A 119 -2.11 -1.64 -12.38
CA ASP A 119 -2.83 -2.04 -11.17
C ASP A 119 -2.16 -3.27 -10.51
N HIS A 120 -1.68 -4.24 -11.30
CA HIS A 120 -0.89 -5.36 -10.80
C HIS A 120 0.45 -4.92 -10.19
N ALA A 121 1.17 -4.01 -10.87
CA ALA A 121 2.41 -3.43 -10.36
C ALA A 121 2.18 -2.74 -9.00
N ASN A 122 1.13 -1.93 -8.90
CA ASN A 122 0.78 -1.22 -7.67
C ASN A 122 0.39 -2.17 -6.52
N LEU A 123 -0.33 -3.26 -6.81
CA LEU A 123 -0.64 -4.30 -5.82
C LEU A 123 0.62 -5.02 -5.35
N ASN A 124 1.50 -5.42 -6.27
CA ASN A 124 2.77 -6.07 -5.95
C ASN A 124 3.65 -5.18 -5.07
N PHE A 125 3.73 -3.88 -5.40
CA PHE A 125 4.41 -2.89 -4.58
C PHE A 125 3.84 -2.79 -3.16
N MET A 126 2.51 -2.75 -3.03
CA MET A 126 1.83 -2.69 -1.73
C MET A 126 2.08 -3.97 -0.90
N TYR A 127 2.10 -5.15 -1.54
CA TYR A 127 2.44 -6.40 -0.87
C TYR A 127 3.88 -6.40 -0.37
N ALA A 128 4.83 -5.95 -1.20
CA ALA A 128 6.23 -5.84 -0.80
C ALA A 128 6.41 -4.91 0.42
N ILE A 129 5.72 -3.78 0.45
CA ILE A 129 5.74 -2.85 1.59
C ILE A 129 5.11 -3.50 2.83
N THR A 130 3.95 -4.13 2.69
CA THR A 130 3.24 -4.78 3.80
C THR A 130 4.10 -5.89 4.41
N MET A 131 4.78 -6.67 3.58
CA MET A 131 5.70 -7.72 4.03
C MET A 131 6.87 -7.13 4.84
N ARG A 132 7.50 -6.05 4.35
CA ARG A 132 8.59 -5.36 5.07
C ARG A 132 8.10 -4.70 6.36
N MET A 133 6.91 -4.13 6.37
CA MET A 133 6.28 -3.58 7.58
C MET A 133 6.01 -4.69 8.60
N SER A 134 5.51 -5.86 8.17
CA SER A 134 5.32 -7.02 9.03
C SER A 134 6.64 -7.51 9.62
N GLN A 135 7.71 -7.61 8.82
CA GLN A 135 9.05 -7.97 9.30
C GLN A 135 9.61 -6.94 10.30
N THR A 136 9.41 -5.64 10.02
CA THR A 136 9.83 -4.56 10.94
C THR A 136 9.02 -4.59 12.23
N SER A 137 7.72 -4.88 12.15
CA SER A 137 6.83 -5.03 13.30
C SER A 137 7.26 -6.19 14.18
N ALA A 138 7.61 -7.34 13.59
CA ALA A 138 8.14 -8.48 14.34
C ALA A 138 9.44 -8.12 15.09
N GLY A 139 10.29 -7.26 14.50
CA GLY A 139 11.46 -6.70 15.17
C GLY A 139 11.09 -5.79 16.35
N CYS A 140 10.11 -4.91 16.19
CA CYS A 140 9.58 -4.06 17.26
C CYS A 140 8.95 -4.87 18.40
N ASP A 141 8.21 -5.93 18.09
CA ASP A 141 7.59 -6.80 19.09
C ASP A 141 8.64 -7.38 20.04
N ARG A 142 9.82 -7.74 19.52
CA ARG A 142 10.95 -8.19 20.36
C ARG A 142 11.48 -7.07 21.26
N GLN A 143 11.55 -5.83 20.77
CA GLN A 143 11.96 -4.68 21.60
C GLN A 143 10.94 -4.41 22.71
N VAL A 144 9.64 -4.42 22.39
CA VAL A 144 8.55 -4.26 23.36
C VAL A 144 8.57 -5.39 24.39
N MET A 145 8.81 -6.63 23.97
CA MET A 145 8.94 -7.77 24.88
C MET A 145 10.06 -7.54 25.90
N ILE A 146 11.21 -7.00 25.48
CA ILE A 146 12.33 -6.68 26.39
C ILE A 146 11.94 -5.57 27.36
N VAL A 147 11.31 -4.49 26.88
CA VAL A 147 10.84 -3.40 27.76
C VAL A 147 9.81 -3.90 28.78
N ASN A 148 8.87 -4.75 28.37
CA ASN A 148 7.87 -5.32 29.26
C ASN A 148 8.49 -6.23 30.33
N LYS A 149 9.53 -7.00 29.97
CA LYS A 149 10.30 -7.80 30.94
C LYS A 149 10.95 -6.90 32.00
N ILE A 150 11.59 -5.81 31.60
CA ILE A 150 12.20 -4.85 32.53
C ILE A 150 11.13 -4.23 33.44
N ALA A 151 10.01 -3.77 32.87
CA ALA A 151 8.91 -3.18 33.63
C ALA A 151 8.35 -4.14 34.69
N THR A 152 8.15 -5.40 34.35
CA THR A 152 7.64 -6.45 35.27
C THR A 152 8.60 -6.69 36.45
N ILE A 153 9.92 -6.58 36.23
CA ILE A 153 10.92 -6.72 37.28
C ILE A 153 10.94 -5.49 38.21
N CYS A 154 10.79 -4.29 37.65
CA CYS A 154 10.87 -3.03 38.41
C CYS A 154 9.58 -2.69 39.18
N LEU A 155 8.40 -3.12 38.71
CA LEU A 155 7.10 -2.74 39.31
C LEU A 155 6.97 -3.07 40.80
N PRO A 156 7.27 -4.30 41.28
CA PRO A 156 7.21 -4.62 42.70
C PRO A 156 8.18 -3.79 43.53
N ALA A 157 9.37 -3.52 42.99
CA ALA A 157 10.39 -2.72 43.67
C ALA A 157 9.97 -1.27 43.88
N ILE A 158 9.35 -0.68 42.87
CA ILE A 158 8.80 0.67 42.94
C ILE A 158 7.65 0.73 43.96
N LEU A 159 6.76 -0.28 43.97
CA LEU A 159 5.66 -0.33 44.94
C LEU A 159 6.15 -0.44 46.39
N VAL A 160 7.10 -1.32 46.67
CA VAL A 160 7.68 -1.46 48.02
C VAL A 160 8.40 -0.17 48.43
N ALA A 161 9.20 0.41 47.54
CA ALA A 161 9.87 1.68 47.80
C ALA A 161 8.87 2.83 48.05
N SER A 162 7.76 2.87 47.32
CA SER A 162 6.70 3.87 47.50
C SER A 162 5.95 3.69 48.83
N LEU A 163 5.64 2.45 49.25
CA LEU A 163 4.91 2.17 50.48
C LEU A 163 5.70 2.60 51.72
N PHE A 164 7.00 2.31 51.74
CA PHE A 164 7.89 2.66 52.86
C PHE A 164 8.45 4.08 52.76
N GLY A 165 8.42 4.71 51.58
CA GLY A 165 8.72 6.14 51.40
C GLY A 165 7.68 7.07 52.03
N MET A 166 6.47 6.58 52.30
CA MET A 166 5.37 7.34 52.93
C MET A 166 5.47 7.48 54.46
N ASN A 167 6.66 7.35 55.06
CA ASN A 167 6.90 7.50 56.51
C ASN A 167 5.94 6.71 57.42
N CYS A 168 5.45 5.55 56.97
CA CYS A 168 4.61 4.68 57.79
C CYS A 168 5.47 3.83 58.73
N LYS A 169 5.06 3.73 60.01
CA LYS A 169 5.68 2.82 60.97
C LYS A 169 5.49 1.37 60.51
N VAL A 170 6.58 0.61 60.44
CA VAL A 170 6.57 -0.81 60.09
C VAL A 170 5.96 -1.61 61.25
N GLN A 171 4.91 -2.39 60.98
CA GLN A 171 4.11 -3.08 62.00
C GLN A 171 4.84 -4.22 62.74
N TRP A 172 6.01 -4.64 62.25
CA TRP A 172 6.82 -5.73 62.81
C TRP A 172 7.76 -5.31 63.95
N VAL A 173 7.74 -4.04 64.35
CA VAL A 173 8.51 -3.53 65.49
C VAL A 173 7.56 -3.35 66.67
N ALA A 174 7.77 -4.13 67.74
CA ALA A 174 7.27 -3.80 69.07
C ALA A 174 8.02 -2.55 69.56
N ASP A 175 7.29 -1.57 70.08
CA ASP A 175 7.82 -0.29 70.59
C ASP A 175 9.10 -0.49 71.45
N ASP A 176 10.07 0.41 71.27
CA ASP A 176 11.25 0.67 72.13
C ASP A 176 12.65 0.11 71.79
N CYS A 177 13.00 -0.19 70.53
CA CYS A 177 14.42 -0.34 70.14
C CYS A 177 14.75 0.41 68.84
N ASP A 178 15.82 1.24 68.85
CA ASP A 178 16.48 1.85 67.67
C ASP A 178 17.12 0.77 66.79
N SER A 179 16.26 0.01 66.11
CA SER A 179 16.63 -1.21 65.41
C SER A 179 16.48 -0.99 63.91
N LEU A 180 17.61 -0.89 63.20
CA LEU A 180 17.67 -0.70 61.74
C LEU A 180 17.52 -2.01 60.95
N TYR A 181 17.38 -3.14 61.64
CA TYR A 181 17.16 -4.46 61.04
C TYR A 181 15.97 -4.55 60.06
N PRO A 182 14.76 -3.99 60.31
CA PRO A 182 13.63 -4.08 59.38
C PRO A 182 13.89 -3.41 58.03
N PHE A 183 14.73 -2.36 57.99
CA PHE A 183 15.15 -1.76 56.73
C PHE A 183 16.03 -2.74 55.92
N TRP A 184 17.03 -3.32 56.57
CA TRP A 184 17.93 -4.27 55.93
C TRP A 184 17.23 -5.57 55.49
N THR A 185 16.20 -6.03 56.22
CA THR A 185 15.42 -7.21 55.80
C THR A 185 14.59 -6.94 54.54
N ILE A 186 13.95 -5.77 54.43
CA ILE A 186 13.19 -5.37 53.22
C ILE A 186 14.15 -5.20 52.03
N VAL A 187 15.30 -4.54 52.23
CA VAL A 187 16.31 -4.38 51.18
C VAL A 187 16.86 -5.73 50.73
N ALA A 188 17.17 -6.64 51.66
CA ALA A 188 17.64 -7.99 51.33
C ALA A 188 16.58 -8.79 50.55
N LEU A 189 15.30 -8.72 50.95
CA LEU A 189 14.20 -9.36 50.23
C LEU A 189 14.08 -8.82 48.79
N MET A 190 14.19 -7.50 48.61
CA MET A 190 14.13 -6.85 47.30
C MET A 190 15.30 -7.27 46.41
N ILE A 191 16.52 -7.36 46.95
CA ILE A 191 17.70 -7.82 46.21
C ILE A 191 17.54 -9.29 45.82
N VAL A 192 17.05 -10.15 46.71
CA VAL A 192 16.79 -11.58 46.42
C VAL A 192 15.73 -11.73 45.33
N TRP A 193 14.65 -10.95 45.40
CA TRP A 193 13.60 -10.93 44.38
C TRP A 193 14.13 -10.50 43.00
N MET A 194 14.90 -9.41 42.96
CA MET A 194 15.55 -8.93 41.73
C MET A 194 16.53 -9.97 41.17
N ALA A 195 17.33 -10.62 42.02
CA ALA A 195 18.28 -11.66 41.62
C ALA A 195 17.55 -12.91 41.07
N ALA A 196 16.46 -13.34 41.70
CA ALA A 196 15.66 -14.47 41.25
C ALA A 196 15.00 -14.23 39.88
N LEU A 197 14.50 -13.01 39.64
CA LEU A 197 13.88 -12.65 38.36
C LEU A 197 14.91 -12.37 37.26
N LEU A 198 16.10 -11.86 37.60
CA LEU A 198 17.21 -11.68 36.65
C LEU A 198 17.89 -13.01 36.27
N PHE A 199 17.79 -14.04 37.12
CA PHE A 199 18.35 -15.35 36.83
C PHE A 199 17.77 -15.99 35.55
N GLN A 200 16.48 -15.81 35.28
CA GLN A 200 15.82 -16.35 34.08
C GLN A 200 16.33 -15.72 32.77
N PRO A 201 16.32 -14.38 32.57
CA PRO A 201 16.81 -13.76 31.34
C PRO A 201 18.32 -13.92 31.15
N VAL A 202 19.11 -13.95 32.24
CA VAL A 202 20.57 -14.20 32.15
C VAL A 202 20.84 -15.62 31.66
N ARG A 203 20.10 -16.62 32.15
CA ARG A 203 20.20 -18.00 31.68
C ARG A 203 19.79 -18.14 30.21
N ASP A 204 18.73 -17.47 29.79
CA ASP A 204 18.27 -17.49 28.40
C ASP A 204 19.30 -16.84 27.46
N LEU A 205 19.91 -15.72 27.87
CA LEU A 205 20.96 -15.03 27.11
C LEU A 205 22.26 -15.85 26.99
N ILE A 206 22.65 -16.55 28.06
CA ILE A 206 23.82 -17.45 28.04
C ILE A 206 23.58 -18.63 27.09
N ARG A 207 22.35 -19.15 27.03
CA ARG A 207 21.97 -20.25 26.15
C ARG A 207 21.93 -19.84 24.67
N GLU A 208 21.51 -18.62 24.36
CA GLU A 208 21.48 -18.07 22.98
C GLU A 208 22.89 -17.78 22.43
N LYS A 209 23.89 -17.57 23.29
CA LYS A 209 25.29 -17.31 22.90
C LYS A 209 26.17 -18.56 22.76
N GLY A 210 25.68 -19.70 23.24
CA GLY A 210 26.42 -20.97 23.31
C GLY A 210 26.08 -21.99 22.21
N GLY A 211 25.17 -21.65 21.28
CA GLY A 211 24.84 -22.41 20.07
C GLY A 211 24.99 -21.56 18.83
#